data_AF-A0A8C8T1M2-F1
#
_entry.id   AF-A0A8C8T1M2-F1
#
_cell.length_a   1.000
_cell.length_b   1.000
_cell.length_c   1.000
_cell.angle_alpha   90.00
_cell.angle_beta   90.00
_cell.angle_gamma   90.00
#
_symmetry.space_group_name_H-M   'P 1'
#
loop_
_entity.id
_entity.type
_entity.pdbx_description
1 polymer ?
#
loop_
_entity_poly.entity_id
_entity_poly.type
_entity_poly.pdbx_seq_one_letter_code
_entity_poly.pdbx_strand_id
1 'polypeptide(L)'
;MSHEGSRQARDRGVTRSKAEKARPPTQPVPQVDIVPGRLNEAEWIAFLSLEEGEDVVGDILADLLARVMESAFKVYLTQQVGLDLGLPDPSSTLPLLVRLRSSLTSTVRPIHH
;
A
#
# COMPACT_ATOMS: atom_id res chain seq x y z
N MET A 1 44.16 -37.04 -40.23
CA MET A 1 44.64 -38.43 -40.31
C MET A 1 44.44 -39.07 -38.94
N SER A 2 43.96 -40.30 -38.97
CA SER A 2 43.26 -41.05 -37.94
C SER A 2 44.18 -41.63 -36.85
N HIS A 3 43.64 -41.83 -35.63
CA HIS A 3 43.57 -43.17 -35.03
C HIS A 3 42.65 -43.19 -33.80
N GLU A 4 41.57 -43.96 -33.93
CA GLU A 4 40.86 -44.60 -32.82
C GLU A 4 41.62 -45.85 -32.35
N GLY A 5 41.37 -46.25 -31.10
CA GLY A 5 41.77 -47.53 -30.50
C GLY A 5 41.84 -47.42 -28.96
N SER A 6 40.73 -47.55 -28.23
CA SER A 6 40.09 -48.80 -27.76
C SER A 6 40.61 -49.32 -26.40
N ARG A 7 39.73 -49.17 -25.39
CA ARG A 7 39.46 -50.05 -24.23
C ARG A 7 40.59 -50.38 -23.25
N GLN A 8 40.47 -49.85 -22.03
CA GLN A 8 40.49 -50.74 -20.86
C GLN A 8 39.67 -50.18 -19.68
N ALA A 9 38.62 -50.91 -19.34
CA ALA A 9 37.87 -50.75 -18.12
C ALA A 9 38.80 -50.83 -16.90
N ARG A 10 38.81 -49.78 -16.08
CA ARG A 10 39.19 -49.88 -14.67
C ARG A 10 38.06 -49.31 -13.84
N ASP A 11 37.10 -50.19 -13.63
CA ASP A 11 36.47 -50.40 -12.35
C ASP A 11 37.47 -50.14 -11.21
N ARG A 12 37.20 -49.13 -10.38
CA ARG A 12 37.60 -49.00 -8.97
C ARG A 12 37.30 -47.60 -8.48
N GLY A 13 36.31 -47.51 -7.60
CA GLY A 13 36.28 -46.45 -6.60
C GLY A 13 35.11 -45.48 -6.67
N VAL A 14 33.89 -45.98 -6.92
CA VAL A 14 32.74 -45.45 -6.17
C VAL A 14 32.98 -45.83 -4.72
N THR A 15 33.85 -45.10 -4.03
CA THR A 15 33.86 -45.06 -2.57
C THR A 15 32.64 -44.22 -2.19
N ARG A 16 31.47 -44.88 -2.24
CA ARG A 16 30.28 -44.43 -1.54
C ARG A 16 30.69 -44.33 -0.08
N SER A 17 31.05 -43.12 0.35
CA SER A 17 31.32 -42.82 1.75
C SER A 17 30.03 -43.10 2.50
N LYS A 18 29.91 -44.32 3.04
CA LYS A 18 28.88 -44.73 4.00
C LYS A 18 29.17 -44.02 5.31
N ALA A 19 28.99 -42.70 5.32
CA ALA A 19 29.01 -41.89 6.53
C ALA A 19 28.28 -40.57 6.30
N GLU A 20 27.23 -40.55 5.47
CA GLU A 20 26.17 -39.58 5.73
C GLU A 20 25.42 -40.11 6.95
N LYS A 21 25.88 -39.69 8.13
CA LYS A 21 25.17 -39.90 9.39
C LYS A 21 23.80 -39.29 9.16
N ALA A 22 22.79 -40.14 8.91
CA ALA A 22 21.42 -39.73 8.67
C ALA A 22 21.09 -38.67 9.72
N ARG A 23 20.89 -37.42 9.27
CA ARG A 23 20.50 -36.35 10.17
C ARG A 23 19.26 -36.87 10.89
N PRO A 24 19.23 -36.88 12.24
CA PRO A 24 18.05 -37.30 12.97
C PRO A 24 16.83 -36.57 12.39
N PRO A 25 15.68 -37.23 12.22
CA PRO A 25 14.48 -36.57 11.72
C PRO A 25 14.31 -35.31 12.55
N THR A 26 14.38 -34.15 11.87
CA THR A 26 14.24 -32.88 12.56
C THR A 26 12.78 -32.82 12.98
N GLN A 27 12.54 -33.10 14.25
CA GLN A 27 11.21 -33.00 14.82
C GLN A 27 10.75 -31.56 14.57
N PRO A 28 9.57 -31.35 13.96
CA PRO A 28 9.06 -30.00 13.80
C PRO A 28 9.01 -29.35 15.18
N VAL A 29 9.63 -28.18 15.29
CA VAL A 29 9.57 -27.38 16.52
C VAL A 29 8.09 -27.12 16.78
N PRO A 30 7.57 -27.39 17.99
CA PRO A 30 6.18 -27.08 18.33
C PRO A 30 5.92 -25.60 18.02
N GLN A 31 5.03 -25.35 17.06
CA GLN A 31 4.54 -24.00 16.80
C GLN A 31 3.44 -23.70 17.82
N VAL A 32 3.49 -22.51 18.40
CA VAL A 32 2.45 -22.04 19.31
C VAL A 32 1.33 -21.46 18.45
N ASP A 33 0.17 -22.12 18.48
CA ASP A 33 -1.03 -21.62 17.83
C ASP A 33 -1.72 -20.58 18.72
N ILE A 34 -1.97 -19.40 18.16
CA ILE A 34 -2.86 -18.38 18.74
C ILE A 34 -4.31 -18.77 18.45
N VAL A 35 -4.58 -19.14 17.19
CA VAL A 35 -5.84 -19.76 16.75
C VAL A 35 -5.50 -21.12 16.15
N PRO A 36 -6.00 -22.22 16.74
CA PRO A 36 -5.66 -23.58 16.29
C PRO A 36 -5.85 -23.78 14.79
N GLY A 37 -4.78 -24.19 14.10
CA GLY A 37 -4.80 -24.48 12.66
C GLY A 37 -5.07 -23.29 11.73
N ARG A 38 -5.07 -22.05 12.25
CA ARG A 38 -5.34 -20.85 11.46
C ARG A 38 -4.33 -19.71 11.65
N LEU A 39 -3.80 -19.54 12.85
CA LEU A 39 -2.89 -18.46 13.17
C LEU A 39 -1.87 -18.91 14.22
N ASN A 40 -0.59 -18.92 13.86
CA ASN A 40 0.49 -19.17 14.81
C ASN A 40 1.09 -17.85 15.34
N GLU A 41 1.89 -17.96 16.40
CA GLU A 41 2.52 -16.81 17.06
C GLU A 41 3.46 -16.04 16.12
N ALA A 42 4.20 -16.73 15.25
CA ALA A 42 5.13 -16.08 14.32
C ALA A 42 4.37 -15.25 13.26
N GLU A 43 3.25 -15.76 12.76
CA GLU A 43 2.35 -15.04 11.85
C GLU A 43 1.71 -13.83 12.53
N TRP A 44 1.29 -13.99 13.79
CA TRP A 44 0.75 -12.89 14.59
C TRP A 44 1.78 -11.76 14.79
N ILE A 45 3.01 -12.11 15.18
CA ILE A 45 4.11 -11.13 15.32
C ILE A 45 4.40 -10.44 13.98
N ALA A 46 4.36 -11.17 12.87
CA ALA A 46 4.52 -10.59 11.54
C ALA A 46 3.40 -9.58 11.20
N PHE A 47 2.15 -9.85 11.58
CA PHE A 47 1.05 -8.89 11.40
C PHE A 47 1.22 -7.63 12.25
N LEU A 48 1.64 -7.77 13.52
CA LEU A 48 1.93 -6.60 14.36
C LEU A 48 3.04 -5.73 13.77
N SER A 49 4.07 -6.34 13.18
CA SER A 49 5.14 -5.59 12.51
C SER A 49 4.69 -4.89 11.23
N LEU A 50 3.60 -5.35 10.61
CA LEU A 50 3.00 -4.70 9.44
C LEU A 50 2.15 -3.50 9.86
N GLU A 51 1.43 -3.61 10.97
CA GLU A 51 0.60 -2.55 11.56
C GLU A 51 1.42 -1.30 11.93
N GLU A 52 2.69 -1.47 12.35
CA GLU A 52 3.63 -0.36 12.62
C GLU A 52 3.83 0.57 11.40
N GLY A 53 3.55 0.11 10.18
CA GLY A 53 3.63 0.92 8.96
C GLY A 53 2.36 1.73 8.64
N GLU A 54 1.23 1.46 9.30
CA GLU A 54 -0.05 2.10 8.99
C GLU A 54 -0.15 3.52 9.58
N ASP A 55 0.45 3.77 10.73
CA ASP A 55 0.47 5.09 11.38
C ASP A 55 1.08 6.17 10.46
N VAL A 56 2.14 5.82 9.73
CA VAL A 56 2.81 6.73 8.78
C VAL A 56 1.87 7.12 7.63
N VAL A 57 1.03 6.18 7.17
CA VAL A 57 0.04 6.46 6.12
C VAL A 57 -1.05 7.39 6.66
N GLY A 58 -1.46 7.19 7.91
CA GLY A 58 -2.37 8.08 8.63
C GLY A 58 -1.85 9.52 8.72
N ASP A 59 -0.59 9.69 9.08
CA ASP A 59 0.06 11.01 9.16
C ASP A 59 0.15 11.71 7.79
N ILE A 60 0.50 10.96 6.74
CA ILE A 60 0.53 11.49 5.37
C ILE A 60 -0.87 11.95 4.93
N LEU A 61 -1.90 11.14 5.22
CA LEU A 61 -3.28 11.49 4.87
C LEU A 61 -3.75 12.73 5.64
N ALA A 62 -3.41 12.83 6.92
CA ALA A 62 -3.74 13.99 7.75
C ALA A 62 -3.08 15.28 7.21
N ASP A 63 -1.80 15.24 6.83
CA ASP A 63 -1.10 16.39 6.25
C ASP A 63 -1.71 16.82 4.90
N LEU A 64 -2.00 15.86 4.03
CA LEU A 64 -2.68 16.12 2.75
C LEU A 64 -4.06 16.77 2.97
N LEU A 65 -4.86 16.23 3.89
CA LEU A 65 -6.17 16.77 4.21
C LEU A 65 -6.08 18.18 4.77
N ALA A 66 -5.16 18.45 5.70
CA ALA A 66 -4.93 19.77 6.26
C ALA A 66 -4.58 20.80 5.17
N ARG A 67 -3.69 20.44 4.23
CA ARG A 67 -3.28 21.31 3.12
C ARG A 67 -4.42 21.60 2.14
N VAL A 68 -5.25 20.61 1.84
CA VAL A 68 -6.44 20.78 0.99
C VAL A 68 -7.46 21.69 1.67
N MET A 69 -7.74 21.45 2.95
CA MET A 69 -8.68 22.26 3.73
C MET A 69 -8.22 23.71 3.84
N GLU A 70 -6.95 23.95 4.15
CA GLU A 70 -6.36 25.29 4.20
C GLU A 70 -6.47 26.04 2.86
N SER A 71 -6.17 25.34 1.76
CA SER A 71 -6.23 25.92 0.41
C SER A 71 -7.68 26.25 0.01
N ALA A 72 -8.61 25.33 0.26
CA ALA A 72 -10.03 25.53 -0.01
C ALA A 72 -10.61 26.67 0.85
N PHE A 73 -10.20 26.76 2.12
CA PHE A 73 -10.64 27.82 3.01
C PHE A 73 -10.12 29.20 2.60
N LYS A 74 -8.87 29.29 2.13
CA LYS A 74 -8.34 30.54 1.55
C LYS A 74 -9.14 30.99 0.34
N VAL A 75 -9.42 30.08 -0.60
CA VAL A 75 -10.25 30.36 -1.78
C VAL A 75 -11.64 30.85 -1.36
N TYR A 76 -12.24 30.19 -0.36
CA TYR A 76 -13.52 30.60 0.21
C TYR A 76 -13.48 32.02 0.78
N LEU A 77 -12.47 32.35 1.60
CA LEU A 77 -12.34 33.68 2.18
C LEU A 77 -12.10 34.76 1.13
N THR A 78 -11.25 34.50 0.12
CA THR A 78 -11.04 35.43 -0.98
C THR A 78 -12.35 35.72 -1.73
N GLN A 79 -13.18 34.69 -1.97
CA GLN A 79 -14.45 34.85 -2.67
C GLN A 79 -15.54 35.54 -1.83
N GLN A 80 -15.57 35.33 -0.52
CA GLN A 80 -16.65 35.87 0.34
C GLN A 80 -16.33 37.18 1.02
N VAL A 81 -15.07 37.40 1.38
CA VAL A 81 -14.64 38.52 2.23
C VAL A 81 -14.01 39.63 1.38
N GLY A 82 -13.67 39.36 0.10
CA GLY A 82 -13.09 40.36 -0.79
C GLY A 82 -11.72 40.87 -0.35
N LEU A 83 -11.05 40.17 0.58
CA LEU A 83 -9.66 40.43 0.94
C LEU A 83 -8.79 39.83 -0.15
N ASP A 84 -8.66 40.63 -1.18
CA ASP A 84 -7.76 40.40 -2.27
C ASP A 84 -6.36 40.90 -1.91
N LEU A 85 -5.37 40.00 -1.89
CA LEU A 85 -3.95 40.33 -1.86
C LEU A 85 -3.36 40.36 -3.29
N GLY A 86 -4.18 40.59 -4.34
CA GLY A 86 -3.79 40.73 -5.74
C GLY A 86 -4.88 40.33 -6.76
N LEU A 87 -5.72 41.30 -7.20
CA LEU A 87 -7.04 41.08 -7.83
C LEU A 87 -6.97 40.85 -9.34
N PRO A 88 -7.66 39.82 -9.86
CA PRO A 88 -8.22 39.85 -11.21
C PRO A 88 -9.65 40.44 -11.22
N ASP A 89 -9.90 41.29 -12.22
CA ASP A 89 -11.08 42.14 -12.43
C ASP A 89 -12.43 41.51 -12.02
N PRO A 90 -13.25 42.19 -11.16
CA PRO A 90 -14.56 41.72 -10.71
C PRO A 90 -15.55 41.41 -11.83
N SER A 91 -15.33 41.91 -13.05
CA SER A 91 -16.17 41.63 -14.22
C SER A 91 -16.19 40.13 -14.62
N SER A 92 -15.12 39.38 -14.34
CA SER A 92 -15.00 37.97 -14.75
C SER A 92 -15.60 36.97 -13.76
N THR A 93 -15.84 37.39 -12.52
CA THR A 93 -16.17 36.48 -11.39
C THR A 93 -17.67 36.44 -11.08
N LEU A 94 -18.39 37.53 -11.38
CA LEU A 94 -19.85 37.62 -11.21
C LEU A 94 -20.64 36.56 -11.98
N PRO A 95 -20.31 36.21 -13.25
CA PRO A 95 -21.07 35.22 -14.01
C PRO A 95 -20.98 33.80 -13.42
N LEU A 96 -19.81 33.42 -12.89
CA LEU A 96 -19.57 32.09 -12.35
C LEU A 96 -20.28 31.88 -11.01
N LEU A 97 -20.31 32.92 -10.15
CA LEU A 97 -21.01 32.87 -8.87
C LEU A 97 -22.53 32.80 -9.05
N VAL A 98 -23.07 33.49 -10.06
CA VAL A 98 -24.48 33.40 -10.46
C VAL A 98 -24.80 32.01 -11.04
N ARG A 99 -23.90 31.46 -11.87
CA ARG A 99 -24.03 30.10 -12.44
C ARG A 99 -24.06 29.03 -11.36
N LEU A 100 -23.18 29.12 -10.36
CA LEU A 100 -23.08 28.14 -9.28
C LEU A 100 -24.30 28.20 -8.34
N ARG A 101 -24.77 29.41 -7.98
CA ARG A 101 -26.00 29.58 -7.18
C ARG A 101 -27.22 29.02 -7.89
N SER A 102 -27.35 29.28 -9.19
CA SER A 102 -28.47 28.77 -10.00
C SER A 102 -28.44 27.24 -10.15
N SER A 103 -27.25 26.64 -10.16
CA SER A 103 -27.09 25.18 -10.22
C SER A 103 -27.46 24.50 -8.90
N LEU A 104 -27.23 25.15 -7.76
CA LEU A 104 -27.56 24.62 -6.44
C LEU A 104 -29.05 24.73 -6.11
N THR A 105 -29.74 25.77 -6.60
CA THR A 105 -31.20 25.92 -6.40
C THR A 105 -32.04 25.03 -7.31
N SER A 106 -31.51 24.59 -8.46
CA SER A 106 -32.21 23.71 -9.42
C SER A 106 -32.25 22.23 -8.99
N THR A 107 -31.36 21.82 -8.09
CA THR A 107 -31.23 20.41 -7.62
C THR A 107 -32.19 20.04 -6.49
N VAL A 108 -33.10 20.94 -6.07
CA VAL A 108 -34.18 20.58 -5.15
C VAL A 108 -35.49 20.47 -5.95
N ARG A 109 -35.72 19.29 -6.54
CA ARG A 109 -37.07 18.94 -7.03
C ARG A 109 -37.96 18.62 -5.82
N PRO A 110 -39.11 19.29 -5.64
CA PRO A 110 -40.07 18.86 -4.63
C PRO A 110 -40.65 17.50 -5.05
N ILE A 111 -40.52 16.51 -4.15
CA ILE A 111 -41.24 15.25 -4.26
C ILE A 111 -42.71 15.58 -3.96
N HIS A 112 -43.52 15.69 -5.01
CA HIS A 112 -44.98 15.77 -4.86
C HIS A 112 -45.51 14.39 -4.46
N HIS A 113 -46.33 14.40 -3.41
CA HIS A 113 -46.98 13.23 -2.79
C HIS A 113 -48.14 12.69 -3.63
#